data_AF-A0A0Q7PPP7-F1
#
_entry.id   AF-A0A0Q7PPP7-F1
#
_cell.length_a   1.000
_cell.length_b   1.000
_cell.length_c   1.000
_cell.angle_alpha   90.00
_cell.angle_beta   90.00
_cell.angle_gamma   90.00
#
_symmetry.space_group_name_H-M   'P 1'
#
loop_
_entity.id
_entity.type
_entity.pdbx_description
1 polymer ?
#
loop_
_entity_poly.entity_id
_entity_poly.type
_entity_poly.pdbx_seq_one_letter_code
_entity_poly.pdbx_strand_id
1 'polypeptide(L)'
;MTDHKSSLNELIARAREAAQAAPDQNTTALLLEVCSAASDLMDKQDEIRKEAFRDGIRGAAKVIRNRQAAPGSALSELFTGDGGNPDVFADELTGIADNLTVTVADLRKLRQKINSAAEGADDIDDDIRRVYYSVMNERNPTSADVLPPGSPSRSLDVATFVIEKILRKGWWTLGNSGVDADDKPVGKVGLSANESSKPQSAATPPLTLLSTLVLALIESSKSR
;
A
#
# COMPACT_ATOMS: atom_id res chain seq x y z
N MET A 1 8.23 2.58 -11.54
CA MET A 1 9.15 3.56 -10.90
C MET A 1 10.58 3.05 -10.80
N THR A 2 10.85 1.80 -11.20
CA THR A 2 12.18 1.27 -11.52
C THR A 2 12.95 2.12 -12.55
N ASP A 3 12.24 2.76 -13.49
CA ASP A 3 12.85 3.52 -14.59
C ASP A 3 13.71 4.71 -14.15
N HIS A 4 13.36 5.42 -13.06
CA HIS A 4 14.15 6.59 -12.63
C HIS A 4 15.39 6.21 -11.81
N LYS A 5 15.35 5.11 -11.03
CA LYS A 5 16.54 4.57 -10.35
C LYS A 5 17.51 3.94 -11.35
N SER A 6 16.98 3.23 -12.36
CA SER A 6 17.78 2.72 -13.50
C SER A 6 18.46 3.87 -14.24
N SER A 7 17.68 4.90 -14.58
CA SER A 7 18.19 6.09 -15.27
C SER A 7 19.27 6.84 -14.48
N LEU A 8 19.13 6.98 -13.16
CA LEU A 8 20.13 7.67 -12.33
C LEU A 8 21.41 6.82 -12.13
N ASN A 9 21.27 5.51 -11.95
CA ASN A 9 22.42 4.60 -11.89
C ASN A 9 23.19 4.57 -13.21
N GLU A 10 22.48 4.58 -14.34
CA GLU A 10 23.08 4.71 -15.67
C GLU A 10 23.80 6.06 -15.84
N LEU A 11 23.23 7.15 -15.32
CA LEU A 11 23.87 8.47 -15.34
C LEU A 11 25.14 8.52 -14.48
N ILE A 12 25.13 7.92 -13.28
CA ILE A 12 26.30 7.83 -12.40
C ILE A 12 27.38 6.94 -13.04
N ALA A 13 27.00 5.81 -13.64
CA ALA A 13 27.93 4.93 -14.34
C ALA A 13 28.61 5.66 -15.52
N ARG A 14 27.83 6.35 -16.36
CA ARG A 14 28.36 7.16 -17.46
C ARG A 14 29.25 8.32 -16.98
N ALA A 15 28.90 8.95 -15.86
CA ALA A 15 29.72 10.01 -15.26
C ALA A 15 31.06 9.46 -14.74
N ARG A 16 31.08 8.25 -14.15
CA ARG A 16 32.32 7.57 -13.74
C ARG A 16 33.20 7.20 -14.94
N GLU A 17 32.61 6.66 -16.00
CA GLU A 17 33.33 6.35 -17.25
C GLU A 17 33.93 7.62 -17.88
N ALA A 18 33.16 8.72 -17.92
CA ALA A 18 33.64 10.00 -18.42
C ALA A 18 34.76 10.59 -17.56
N ALA A 19 34.68 10.44 -16.23
CA ALA A 19 35.72 10.89 -15.31
C ALA A 19 37.04 10.10 -15.51
N GLN A 20 36.96 8.80 -15.77
CA GLN A 20 38.13 7.95 -16.04
C GLN A 20 38.79 8.25 -17.40
N ALA A 21 38.01 8.73 -18.38
CA ALA A 21 38.51 9.13 -19.68
C ALA A 21 39.06 10.57 -19.73
N ALA A 22 38.91 11.35 -18.65
CA ALA A 22 39.34 12.74 -18.60
C ALA A 22 40.87 12.84 -18.38
N PRO A 23 41.57 13.74 -19.11
CA PRO A 23 43.01 13.89 -19.00
C PRO A 23 43.47 14.69 -17.77
N ASP A 24 42.57 15.40 -17.10
CA ASP A 24 42.88 16.19 -15.89
C ASP A 24 42.52 15.43 -14.62
N GLN A 25 43.54 15.05 -13.85
CA GLN A 25 43.42 14.31 -12.60
C GLN A 25 42.60 15.05 -11.53
N ASN A 26 42.63 16.38 -11.49
CA ASN A 26 41.86 17.15 -10.51
C ASN A 26 40.36 17.10 -10.84
N THR A 27 40.01 17.27 -12.11
CA THR A 27 38.63 17.14 -12.59
C THR A 27 38.11 15.71 -12.41
N THR A 28 38.93 14.69 -12.68
CA THR A 28 38.58 13.29 -12.43
C THR A 28 38.30 13.02 -10.96
N ALA A 29 39.17 13.48 -10.05
CA ALA A 29 38.99 13.29 -8.61
C ALA A 29 37.67 13.90 -8.12
N LEU A 30 37.40 15.15 -8.50
CA LEU A 30 36.16 15.86 -8.12
C LEU A 30 34.91 15.15 -8.67
N LEU A 31 34.93 14.70 -9.93
CA LEU A 31 33.79 14.00 -10.54
C LEU A 31 33.53 12.64 -9.86
N LEU A 32 34.58 11.91 -9.50
CA LEU A 32 34.44 10.64 -8.78
C LEU A 32 33.90 10.87 -7.37
N GLU A 33 34.33 11.94 -6.69
CA GLU A 33 33.85 12.31 -5.36
C GLU A 33 32.35 12.70 -5.39
N VAL A 34 31.92 13.47 -6.40
CA VAL A 34 30.50 13.78 -6.64
C VAL A 34 29.69 12.51 -6.94
N CYS A 35 30.22 11.59 -7.74
CA CYS A 35 29.56 10.30 -8.01
C CYS A 35 29.42 9.45 -6.74
N SER A 36 30.43 9.48 -5.85
CA SER A 36 30.38 8.78 -4.57
C SER A 36 29.33 9.39 -3.64
N ALA A 37 29.34 10.71 -3.48
CA ALA A 37 28.37 11.42 -2.64
C ALA A 37 26.93 11.25 -3.14
N ALA A 38 26.72 11.21 -4.46
CA ALA A 38 25.41 10.93 -5.06
C ALA A 38 24.93 9.50 -4.78
N SER A 39 25.81 8.49 -4.86
CA SER A 39 25.49 7.12 -4.47
C SER A 39 25.14 7.02 -2.98
N ASP A 40 25.93 7.64 -2.10
CA ASP A 40 25.67 7.64 -0.66
C ASP A 40 24.34 8.32 -0.30
N LEU A 41 23.99 9.40 -1.01
CA LEU A 41 22.69 10.08 -0.85
C LEU A 41 21.54 9.21 -1.33
N MET A 42 21.70 8.45 -2.42
CA MET A 42 20.68 7.50 -2.90
C MET A 42 20.42 6.40 -1.87
N ASP A 43 21.48 5.84 -1.29
CA ASP A 43 21.38 4.78 -0.29
C ASP A 43 20.71 5.31 1.00
N LYS A 44 21.05 6.53 1.42
CA LYS A 44 20.39 7.19 2.55
C LYS A 44 18.94 7.56 2.26
N GLN A 45 18.57 7.81 1.01
CA GLN A 45 17.21 8.23 0.66
C GLN A 45 16.18 7.12 0.91
N ASP A 46 16.53 5.86 0.70
CA ASP A 46 15.64 4.74 1.02
C ASP A 46 15.45 4.60 2.53
N GLU A 47 16.51 4.76 3.32
CA GLU A 47 16.42 4.75 4.79
C GLU A 47 15.60 5.93 5.33
N ILE A 48 15.81 7.15 4.81
CA ILE A 48 15.02 8.33 5.17
C ILE A 48 13.53 8.13 4.82
N ARG A 49 13.22 7.49 3.68
CA ARG A 49 11.82 7.18 3.31
C ARG A 49 11.19 6.17 4.24
N LYS A 50 11.91 5.09 4.59
CA LYS A 50 11.45 4.10 5.58
C LYS A 50 11.22 4.75 6.94
N GLU A 51 12.12 5.62 7.36
CA GLU A 51 11.99 6.35 8.62
C GLU A 51 10.81 7.32 8.59
N ALA A 52 10.61 8.06 7.51
CA ALA A 52 9.44 8.92 7.31
C ALA A 52 8.13 8.10 7.29
N PHE A 53 8.13 6.90 6.72
CA PHE A 53 6.99 5.98 6.80
C PHE A 53 6.69 5.56 8.24
N ARG A 54 7.73 5.19 9.01
CA ARG A 54 7.60 4.87 10.44
C ARG A 54 7.03 6.05 11.23
N ASP A 55 7.52 7.26 10.99
CA ASP A 55 6.99 8.46 11.62
C ASP A 55 5.55 8.77 11.22
N GLY A 56 5.19 8.52 9.96
CA GLY A 56 3.81 8.61 9.49
C GLY A 56 2.88 7.67 10.25
N ILE A 57 3.30 6.41 10.45
CA ILE A 57 2.53 5.40 11.20
C ILE A 57 2.36 5.87 12.65
N ARG A 58 3.44 6.32 13.30
CA ARG A 58 3.39 6.89 14.66
C ARG A 58 2.42 8.06 14.75
N GLY A 59 2.45 8.95 13.75
CA GLY A 59 1.56 10.10 13.65
C GLY A 59 0.08 9.70 13.52
N ALA A 60 -0.23 8.75 12.64
CA ALA A 60 -1.60 8.25 12.45
C ALA A 60 -2.15 7.57 13.72
N ALA A 61 -1.33 6.74 14.37
CA ALA A 61 -1.68 6.11 15.64
C ALA A 61 -1.98 7.16 16.74
N LYS A 62 -1.17 8.22 16.82
CA LYS A 62 -1.39 9.33 17.76
C LYS A 62 -2.68 10.11 17.46
N VAL A 63 -3.04 10.32 16.20
CA VAL A 63 -4.29 10.99 15.81
C VAL A 63 -5.52 10.13 16.14
N ILE A 64 -5.46 8.82 15.90
CA ILE A 64 -6.50 7.86 16.31
C ILE A 64 -6.72 7.94 17.81
N ARG A 65 -5.64 7.92 18.59
CA ARG A 65 -5.68 8.07 20.05
C ARG A 65 -6.28 9.41 20.50
N ASN A 66 -5.89 10.52 19.88
CA ASN A 66 -6.41 11.84 20.24
C ASN A 66 -7.90 12.00 19.90
N ARG A 67 -8.40 11.34 18.85
CA ARG A 67 -9.83 11.28 18.53
C ARG A 67 -10.62 10.39 19.51
N GLN A 68 -9.98 9.37 20.09
CA GLN A 68 -10.55 8.50 21.12
C GLN A 68 -10.54 9.14 22.52
N ALA A 69 -9.57 10.02 22.81
CA ALA A 69 -9.50 10.79 24.06
C ALA A 69 -10.55 11.94 24.14
N ALA A 70 -11.35 12.15 23.10
CA ALA A 70 -12.48 13.07 23.13
C ALA A 70 -13.60 12.49 24.01
N PRO A 71 -14.12 13.22 25.03
CA PRO A 71 -15.14 12.69 25.92
C PRO A 71 -16.43 12.35 25.15
N GLY A 72 -16.89 11.10 25.24
CA GLY A 72 -18.13 10.62 24.60
C GLY A 72 -17.95 9.75 23.35
N SER A 73 -16.73 9.35 22.99
CA SER A 73 -16.47 8.46 21.85
C SER A 73 -16.84 7.00 22.16
N ALA A 74 -17.75 6.42 21.35
CA ALA A 74 -18.17 5.01 21.41
C ALA A 74 -17.03 4.00 21.14
N LEU A 75 -15.83 4.47 20.79
CA LEU A 75 -14.64 3.66 20.53
C LEU A 75 -13.70 3.56 21.75
N SER A 76 -14.02 4.21 22.87
CA SER A 76 -13.19 4.18 24.08
C SER A 76 -13.19 2.81 24.79
N GLU A 77 -14.17 1.95 24.49
CA GLU A 77 -14.30 0.62 25.11
C GLU A 77 -13.68 -0.52 24.28
N LEU A 78 -13.21 -0.24 23.06
CA LEU A 78 -12.72 -1.26 22.11
C LEU A 78 -11.26 -1.70 22.33
N PHE A 79 -10.53 -1.09 23.27
CA PHE A 79 -9.15 -1.46 23.63
C PHE A 79 -8.96 -1.47 25.15
N THR A 80 -9.48 -2.48 25.84
CA THR A 80 -9.19 -2.75 27.26
C THR A 80 -8.17 -3.86 27.48
N GLY A 81 -7.46 -4.33 26.44
CA GLY A 81 -6.42 -5.36 26.58
C GLY A 81 -5.10 -4.92 25.98
N ASP A 82 -4.13 -4.61 26.84
CA ASP A 82 -2.67 -4.54 26.63
C ASP A 82 -2.03 -3.76 25.44
N GLY A 83 -2.79 -3.17 24.52
CA GLY A 83 -2.29 -2.39 23.37
C GLY A 83 -1.84 -0.96 23.67
N GLY A 84 -1.31 -0.68 24.86
CA GLY A 84 -1.10 0.68 25.38
C GLY A 84 0.11 1.45 24.86
N ASN A 85 1.00 0.81 24.08
CA ASN A 85 2.27 1.40 23.68
C ASN A 85 2.34 1.62 22.15
N PRO A 86 2.53 2.88 21.67
CA PRO A 86 2.73 3.18 20.25
C PRO A 86 3.88 2.40 19.61
N ASP A 87 4.91 2.07 20.40
CA ASP A 87 6.02 1.25 19.94
C ASP A 87 5.58 -0.22 19.80
N VAL A 88 4.68 -0.72 20.64
CA VAL A 88 4.10 -2.08 20.50
C VAL A 88 3.15 -2.15 19.31
N PHE A 89 2.37 -1.12 19.00
CA PHE A 89 1.55 -1.09 17.79
C PHE A 89 2.39 -0.96 16.51
N ALA A 90 3.47 -0.15 16.55
CA ALA A 90 4.44 -0.09 15.48
C ALA A 90 5.18 -1.42 15.33
N ASP A 91 5.54 -2.10 16.42
CA ASP A 91 6.18 -3.42 16.43
C ASP A 91 5.21 -4.55 16.04
N GLU A 92 3.92 -4.45 16.35
CA GLU A 92 2.87 -5.37 15.89
C GLU A 92 2.64 -5.19 14.38
N LEU A 93 2.58 -3.95 13.89
CA LEU A 93 2.54 -3.66 12.46
C LEU A 93 3.84 -4.06 11.76
N THR A 94 4.99 -3.99 12.43
CA THR A 94 6.27 -4.48 11.92
C THR A 94 6.32 -6.02 11.96
N GLY A 95 5.70 -6.67 12.94
CA GLY A 95 5.53 -8.12 13.01
C GLY A 95 4.53 -8.65 11.97
N ILE A 96 3.52 -7.85 11.61
CA ILE A 96 2.67 -8.07 10.44
C ILE A 96 3.48 -7.78 9.17
N ALA A 97 4.38 -6.78 9.19
CA ALA A 97 5.25 -6.38 8.08
C ALA A 97 6.31 -7.45 7.72
N ASP A 98 6.89 -8.08 8.73
CA ASP A 98 7.92 -9.11 8.57
C ASP A 98 7.30 -10.47 8.20
N ASN A 99 6.00 -10.66 8.44
CA ASN A 99 5.20 -11.78 7.94
C ASN A 99 4.39 -11.46 6.65
N LEU A 100 4.75 -10.40 5.90
CA LEU A 100 3.98 -9.85 4.76
C LEU A 100 3.91 -10.72 3.49
N THR A 101 4.39 -11.97 3.51
CA THR A 101 4.25 -12.80 2.31
C THR A 101 2.79 -13.17 2.13
N VAL A 102 2.08 -12.41 1.31
CA VAL A 102 0.70 -12.69 0.93
C VAL A 102 0.74 -13.69 -0.22
N THR A 103 0.25 -14.89 0.04
CA THR A 103 0.20 -15.93 -0.98
C THR A 103 -1.09 -15.84 -1.81
N VAL A 104 -1.09 -16.45 -3.00
CA VAL A 104 -2.32 -16.59 -3.80
C VAL A 104 -3.40 -17.37 -3.05
N ALA A 105 -3.01 -18.30 -2.18
CA ALA A 105 -3.96 -19.03 -1.33
C ALA A 105 -4.66 -18.10 -0.34
N ASP A 106 -3.93 -17.15 0.25
CA ASP A 106 -4.50 -16.17 1.16
C ASP A 106 -5.47 -15.24 0.46
N LEU A 107 -5.11 -14.75 -0.74
CA LEU A 107 -6.02 -13.92 -1.55
C LEU A 107 -7.30 -14.69 -1.91
N ARG A 108 -7.21 -15.99 -2.21
CA ARG A 108 -8.40 -16.82 -2.46
C ARG A 108 -9.27 -16.96 -1.22
N LYS A 109 -8.68 -17.17 -0.03
CA LYS A 109 -9.41 -17.21 1.24
C LYS A 109 -10.11 -15.87 1.53
N LEU A 110 -9.39 -14.76 1.36
CA LEU A 110 -9.93 -13.42 1.54
C LEU A 110 -11.10 -13.15 0.59
N ARG A 111 -10.95 -13.51 -0.69
CA ARG A 111 -12.05 -13.40 -1.67
C ARG A 111 -13.27 -14.23 -1.27
N GLN A 112 -13.06 -15.43 -0.73
CA GLN A 112 -14.16 -16.26 -0.23
C GLN A 112 -14.87 -15.60 0.95
N LYS A 113 -14.12 -15.06 1.93
CA LYS A 113 -14.68 -14.32 3.07
C LYS A 113 -15.54 -13.14 2.62
N ILE A 114 -15.00 -12.30 1.73
CA ILE A 114 -15.69 -11.13 1.18
C ILE A 114 -16.99 -11.53 0.47
N ASN A 115 -16.96 -12.61 -0.32
CA ASN A 115 -18.14 -13.06 -1.07
C ASN A 115 -19.22 -13.70 -0.19
N SER A 116 -18.85 -14.26 0.97
CA SER A 116 -19.80 -14.81 1.95
C SER A 116 -20.35 -13.78 2.94
N ALA A 117 -19.69 -12.63 3.07
CA ALA A 117 -20.06 -11.61 4.04
C ALA A 117 -21.27 -10.79 3.58
N ALA A 118 -22.22 -10.58 4.49
CA ALA A 118 -23.36 -9.68 4.27
C ALA A 118 -22.99 -8.20 4.50
N GLU A 119 -22.01 -7.95 5.35
CA GLU A 119 -21.49 -6.63 5.70
C GLU A 119 -19.99 -6.71 6.01
N GLY A 120 -19.36 -5.55 6.24
CA GLY A 120 -17.94 -5.52 6.58
C GLY A 120 -17.63 -6.17 7.93
N ALA A 121 -16.48 -6.82 8.03
CA ALA A 121 -16.04 -7.60 9.18
C ALA A 121 -14.57 -7.29 9.53
N ASP A 122 -14.22 -7.40 10.80
CA ASP A 122 -12.88 -7.03 11.29
C ASP A 122 -11.80 -7.96 10.72
N ASP A 123 -12.12 -9.25 10.56
CA ASP A 123 -11.20 -10.22 9.96
C ASP A 123 -10.94 -9.95 8.47
N ILE A 124 -11.91 -9.36 7.74
CA ILE A 124 -11.73 -8.87 6.38
C ILE A 124 -10.85 -7.61 6.39
N ASP A 125 -11.06 -6.70 7.34
CA ASP A 125 -10.27 -5.47 7.47
C ASP A 125 -8.80 -5.78 7.72
N ASP A 126 -8.50 -6.73 8.61
CA ASP A 126 -7.14 -7.13 8.95
C ASP A 126 -6.43 -7.82 7.78
N ASP A 127 -7.13 -8.71 7.07
CA ASP A 127 -6.60 -9.34 5.86
C ASP A 127 -6.31 -8.30 4.76
N ILE A 128 -7.18 -7.28 4.59
CA ILE A 128 -6.98 -6.20 3.62
C ILE A 128 -5.81 -5.29 4.01
N ARG A 129 -5.67 -4.93 5.29
CA ARG A 129 -4.52 -4.17 5.79
C ARG A 129 -3.22 -4.92 5.52
N ARG A 130 -3.20 -6.24 5.76
CA ARG A 130 -2.04 -7.10 5.45
C ARG A 130 -1.70 -7.08 3.97
N VAL A 131 -2.69 -7.21 3.09
CA VAL A 131 -2.51 -7.09 1.63
C VAL A 131 -1.96 -5.72 1.24
N TYR A 132 -2.55 -4.65 1.77
CA TYR A 132 -2.13 -3.28 1.49
C TYR A 132 -0.67 -3.04 1.87
N TYR A 133 -0.31 -3.35 3.11
CA TYR A 133 1.06 -3.13 3.60
C TYR A 133 2.08 -4.06 2.93
N SER A 134 1.67 -5.28 2.52
CA SER A 134 2.50 -6.17 1.69
C SER A 134 2.92 -5.46 0.40
N VAL A 135 1.94 -4.90 -0.31
CA VAL A 135 2.17 -4.19 -1.58
C VAL A 135 2.94 -2.89 -1.37
N MET A 136 2.68 -2.15 -0.29
CA MET A 136 3.39 -0.89 -0.01
C MET A 136 4.85 -1.11 0.38
N ASN A 137 5.14 -2.18 1.15
CA ASN A 137 6.50 -2.49 1.59
C ASN A 137 7.43 -2.77 0.40
N GLU A 138 6.94 -3.45 -0.65
CA GLU A 138 7.69 -3.66 -1.90
C GLU A 138 8.03 -2.37 -2.67
N ARG A 139 7.39 -1.24 -2.33
CA ARG A 139 7.34 -0.03 -3.19
C ARG A 139 8.00 1.20 -2.59
N ASN A 140 8.85 1.04 -1.56
CA ASN A 140 9.48 2.13 -0.80
C ASN A 140 8.43 3.09 -0.20
N PRO A 141 7.75 2.68 0.87
CA PRO A 141 6.61 3.42 1.41
C PRO A 141 7.02 4.76 2.04
N THR A 142 6.07 5.68 2.13
CA THR A 142 6.20 7.01 2.76
C THR A 142 5.04 7.26 3.74
N SER A 143 5.12 8.27 4.60
CA SER A 143 4.03 8.62 5.53
C SER A 143 2.67 8.84 4.86
N ALA A 144 2.65 9.22 3.58
CA ALA A 144 1.42 9.36 2.80
C ALA A 144 0.76 8.02 2.42
N ASP A 145 1.43 6.90 2.67
CA ASP A 145 0.99 5.53 2.41
C ASP A 145 0.54 4.82 3.70
N VAL A 146 0.30 5.58 4.77
CA VAL A 146 -0.37 5.07 5.97
C VAL A 146 -1.87 5.08 5.72
N LEU A 147 -2.53 3.97 6.04
CA LEU A 147 -3.98 3.89 5.87
C LEU A 147 -4.69 4.94 6.75
N PRO A 148 -5.70 5.65 6.19
CA PRO A 148 -6.52 6.52 7.01
C PRO A 148 -7.26 5.69 8.07
N PRO A 149 -7.65 6.32 9.20
CA PRO A 149 -8.41 5.64 10.23
C PRO A 149 -9.75 5.16 9.68
N GLY A 150 -10.10 3.90 9.95
CA GLY A 150 -11.38 3.30 9.57
C GLY A 150 -11.27 1.84 9.13
N SER A 151 -12.38 1.35 8.60
CA SER A 151 -12.57 -0.04 8.18
C SER A 151 -12.73 -0.12 6.67
N PRO A 152 -11.75 -0.65 5.92
CA PRO A 152 -11.85 -0.81 4.47
C PRO A 152 -13.13 -1.57 4.03
N SER A 153 -13.58 -2.56 4.78
CA SER A 153 -14.76 -3.36 4.45
C SER A 153 -16.09 -2.64 4.71
N ARG A 154 -16.08 -1.53 5.46
CA ARG A 154 -17.29 -0.77 5.86
C ARG A 154 -17.32 0.64 5.30
N SER A 155 -16.17 1.23 4.96
CA SER A 155 -16.06 2.59 4.43
C SER A 155 -15.60 2.57 2.97
N LEU A 156 -16.43 3.14 2.09
CA LEU A 156 -16.10 3.26 0.67
C LEU A 156 -14.87 4.16 0.46
N ASP A 157 -14.69 5.21 1.25
CA ASP A 157 -13.54 6.11 1.15
C ASP A 157 -12.24 5.37 1.48
N VAL A 158 -12.24 4.55 2.53
CA VAL A 158 -11.08 3.74 2.91
C VAL A 158 -10.82 2.64 1.88
N ALA A 159 -11.85 1.98 1.36
CA ALA A 159 -11.71 0.98 0.29
C ALA A 159 -11.12 1.59 -0.99
N THR A 160 -11.60 2.78 -1.36
CA THR A 160 -11.11 3.53 -2.52
C THR A 160 -9.65 3.92 -2.34
N PHE A 161 -9.29 4.43 -1.16
CA PHE A 161 -7.90 4.77 -0.85
C PHE A 161 -6.97 3.55 -0.97
N VAL A 162 -7.37 2.40 -0.42
CA VAL A 162 -6.63 1.13 -0.55
C VAL A 162 -6.39 0.79 -2.02
N ILE A 163 -7.46 0.84 -2.82
CA ILE A 163 -7.38 0.55 -4.26
C ILE A 163 -6.46 1.50 -4.98
N GLU A 164 -6.64 2.81 -4.84
CA GLU A 164 -5.89 3.81 -5.61
C GLU A 164 -4.39 3.73 -5.33
N LYS A 165 -4.03 3.47 -4.07
CA LYS A 165 -2.63 3.27 -3.67
C LYS A 165 -2.04 2.00 -4.24
N ILE A 166 -2.80 0.91 -4.31
CA ILE A 166 -2.36 -0.34 -4.93
C ILE A 166 -2.30 -0.19 -6.47
N LEU A 167 -3.26 0.51 -7.09
CA LEU A 167 -3.45 0.66 -8.54
C LEU A 167 -2.85 1.95 -9.13
N ARG A 168 -1.53 2.18 -8.99
CA ARG A 168 -0.89 3.41 -9.52
C ARG A 168 -1.07 3.69 -11.03
N LYS A 169 -1.27 2.64 -11.84
CA LYS A 169 -1.48 2.72 -13.30
C LYS A 169 -2.72 1.95 -13.76
N GLY A 170 -3.52 1.51 -12.80
CA GLY A 170 -4.70 0.71 -13.05
C GLY A 170 -5.94 1.58 -13.20
N TRP A 171 -7.08 0.92 -13.25
CA TRP A 171 -8.38 1.56 -13.26
C TRP A 171 -9.35 0.70 -12.45
N TRP A 172 -10.38 1.33 -11.91
CA TRP A 172 -11.46 0.64 -11.22
C TRP A 172 -12.80 1.29 -11.57
N THR A 173 -13.86 0.50 -11.55
CA THR A 173 -15.23 0.98 -11.65
C THR A 173 -16.09 0.34 -10.59
N LEU A 174 -17.10 1.09 -10.15
CA LEU A 174 -18.12 0.65 -9.20
C LEU A 174 -19.45 1.26 -9.63
N GLY A 175 -20.48 0.44 -9.78
CA GLY A 175 -21.82 0.87 -10.15
C GLY A 175 -22.86 -0.17 -9.73
N ASN A 176 -24.11 0.01 -10.14
CA ASN A 176 -25.18 -0.97 -9.98
C ASN A 176 -25.45 -1.68 -11.32
N SER A 177 -25.89 -2.94 -11.27
CA SER A 177 -26.11 -3.76 -12.47
C SER A 177 -27.38 -3.45 -13.27
N GLY A 178 -28.25 -2.54 -12.82
CA GLY A 178 -29.55 -2.34 -13.47
C GLY A 178 -30.33 -1.12 -13.00
N VAL A 179 -31.49 -0.92 -13.63
CA VAL A 179 -32.46 0.18 -13.41
C VAL A 179 -33.19 0.02 -12.07
N ASP A 180 -33.16 -1.18 -11.48
CA ASP A 180 -33.83 -1.50 -10.22
C ASP A 180 -32.89 -1.35 -9.01
N ALA A 181 -33.42 -0.80 -7.91
CA ALA A 181 -32.67 -0.46 -6.70
C ALA A 181 -32.18 -1.67 -5.88
N ASP A 182 -32.69 -2.87 -6.16
CA ASP A 182 -32.35 -4.11 -5.45
C ASP A 182 -31.14 -4.87 -6.04
N ASP A 183 -30.57 -4.34 -7.12
CA ASP A 183 -29.41 -4.93 -7.77
C ASP A 183 -28.14 -4.73 -6.92
N LYS A 184 -27.38 -5.82 -6.76
CA LYS A 184 -26.11 -5.78 -6.02
C LYS A 184 -25.11 -4.85 -6.73
N PRO A 185 -24.23 -4.17 -5.97
CA PRO A 185 -23.16 -3.38 -6.56
C PRO A 185 -22.23 -4.27 -7.37
N VAL A 186 -21.86 -3.81 -8.56
CA VAL A 186 -20.92 -4.46 -9.48
C VAL A 186 -19.70 -3.57 -9.69
N GLY A 187 -18.52 -4.17 -9.63
CA GLY A 187 -17.28 -3.48 -9.92
C GLY A 187 -16.36 -4.25 -10.84
N LYS A 188 -15.35 -3.55 -11.34
CA LYS A 188 -14.23 -4.10 -12.12
C LYS A 188 -12.94 -3.39 -11.72
N VAL A 189 -11.83 -4.11 -11.81
CA VAL A 189 -10.48 -3.58 -11.53
C VAL A 189 -9.49 -4.14 -12.54
N GLY A 190 -8.75 -3.28 -13.22
CA GLY A 190 -7.56 -3.64 -14.01
C GLY A 190 -6.30 -3.05 -13.37
N LEU A 191 -5.20 -3.82 -13.31
CA LEU A 191 -3.92 -3.35 -12.78
C LEU A 191 -3.14 -2.49 -13.79
N SER A 192 -3.52 -2.57 -15.07
CA SER A 192 -3.03 -1.68 -16.13
C SER A 192 -4.17 -1.15 -17.00
N ALA A 193 -3.93 -0.03 -17.70
CA ALA A 193 -4.93 0.65 -18.54
C ALA A 193 -5.62 -0.25 -19.58
N ASN A 194 -4.92 -1.28 -20.10
CA ASN A 194 -5.43 -2.15 -21.16
C ASN A 194 -5.87 -3.54 -20.64
N GLU A 195 -5.82 -3.76 -19.32
CA GLU A 195 -6.17 -5.06 -18.74
C GLU A 195 -7.68 -5.26 -18.73
N SER A 196 -8.14 -6.36 -19.33
CA SER A 196 -9.53 -6.78 -19.25
C SER A 196 -9.81 -7.35 -17.87
N SER A 197 -10.91 -6.90 -17.26
CA SER A 197 -11.30 -7.30 -15.90
C SER A 197 -12.65 -7.98 -15.88
N LYS A 198 -12.77 -9.06 -15.11
CA LYS A 198 -14.04 -9.73 -14.87
C LYS A 198 -14.85 -8.95 -13.84
N PRO A 199 -16.16 -8.73 -14.08
CA PRO A 199 -17.03 -8.11 -13.09
C PRO A 199 -17.08 -8.96 -11.82
N GLN A 200 -17.12 -8.30 -10.66
CA GLN A 200 -17.43 -8.92 -9.37
C GLN A 200 -18.54 -8.15 -8.68
N SER A 201 -19.23 -8.83 -7.77
CA SER A 201 -20.29 -8.28 -6.94
C SER A 201 -20.24 -8.90 -5.56
N ALA A 202 -20.50 -8.11 -4.54
CA ALA A 202 -20.64 -8.50 -3.15
C ALA A 202 -21.84 -7.77 -2.52
N ALA A 203 -22.04 -7.96 -1.20
CA ALA A 203 -23.22 -7.44 -0.52
C ALA A 203 -23.26 -5.91 -0.43
N THR A 204 -22.11 -5.24 -0.35
CA THR A 204 -22.01 -3.77 -0.20
C THR A 204 -21.00 -3.18 -1.18
N PRO A 205 -21.09 -1.87 -1.52
CA PRO A 205 -20.15 -1.23 -2.44
C PRO A 205 -18.67 -1.35 -1.99
N PRO A 206 -18.29 -1.15 -0.71
CA PRO A 206 -16.93 -1.38 -0.25
C PRO A 206 -16.48 -2.83 -0.45
N LEU A 207 -17.32 -3.82 -0.09
CA LEU A 207 -16.98 -5.24 -0.28
C LEU A 207 -16.84 -5.60 -1.77
N THR A 208 -17.69 -5.06 -2.63
CA THR A 208 -17.58 -5.26 -4.09
C THR A 208 -16.24 -4.75 -4.59
N LEU A 209 -15.86 -3.55 -4.16
CA LEU A 209 -14.61 -2.92 -4.55
C LEU A 209 -13.38 -3.71 -4.03
N LEU A 210 -13.41 -4.19 -2.79
CA LEU A 210 -12.34 -5.04 -2.28
C LEU A 210 -12.28 -6.41 -2.99
N SER A 211 -13.44 -6.99 -3.33
CA SER A 211 -13.52 -8.27 -4.06
C SER A 211 -12.90 -8.17 -5.47
N THR A 212 -13.17 -7.08 -6.18
CA THR A 212 -12.58 -6.83 -7.51
C THR A 212 -11.07 -6.64 -7.43
N LEU A 213 -10.58 -5.88 -6.45
CA LEU A 213 -9.14 -5.72 -6.20
C LEU A 213 -8.46 -7.07 -5.96
N VAL A 214 -9.01 -7.88 -5.04
CA VAL A 214 -8.43 -9.18 -4.69
C VAL A 214 -8.43 -10.11 -5.90
N LEU A 215 -9.49 -10.10 -6.72
CA LEU A 215 -9.50 -10.88 -7.96
C LEU A 215 -8.39 -10.44 -8.91
N ALA A 216 -8.21 -9.14 -9.13
CA ALA A 216 -7.17 -8.61 -10.01
C ALA A 216 -5.76 -9.02 -9.52
N LEU A 217 -5.51 -8.97 -8.21
CA LEU A 217 -4.25 -9.44 -7.63
C LEU A 217 -4.04 -10.96 -7.88
N ILE A 218 -5.07 -11.78 -7.71
CA ILE A 218 -5.01 -13.22 -8.02
C ILE A 218 -4.72 -13.47 -9.50
N GLU A 219 -5.38 -12.74 -10.41
CA GLU A 219 -5.18 -12.93 -11.85
C GLU A 219 -3.77 -12.50 -12.27
N SER A 220 -3.26 -11.39 -11.75
CA SER A 220 -1.89 -10.92 -12.03
C SER A 220 -0.79 -11.88 -11.58
N SER A 221 -1.02 -12.62 -10.49
CA SER A 221 -0.07 -13.63 -10.00
C SER A 221 0.07 -14.85 -10.93
N LYS A 222 -0.85 -15.04 -11.89
CA LYS A 222 -0.78 -16.14 -12.87
C LYS A 222 0.01 -15.78 -14.11
N SER A 223 0.24 -14.48 -14.34
CA SER A 223 0.94 -13.95 -15.52
C SER A 223 2.42 -13.66 -15.25
N ARG A 224 2.88 -13.85 -14.01
CA ARG A 224 4.30 -13.90 -13.62
C ARG A 224 4.75 -15.35 -13.61
#